data_AF-A0A2T3MWA9-F1
#
_entry.id   AF-A0A2T3MWA9-F1
#
_cell.length_a   1.000
_cell.length_b   1.000
_cell.length_c   1.000
_cell.angle_alpha   90.00
_cell.angle_beta   90.00
_cell.angle_gamma   90.00
#
_symmetry.space_group_name_H-M   'P 1'
#
loop_
_entity.id
_entity.type
_entity.pdbx_description
1 polymer ?
#
loop_
_entity_poly.entity_id
_entity_poly.type
_entity_poly.pdbx_seq_one_letter_code
_entity_poly.pdbx_strand_id
1 'polypeptide(L)'
;MKKRHIVLNRIRCPDNTILTSRYSHEFVKHKQEDGLVFSVDGGTEELYRSYTQGAEYEELSLYDDASHEDIRQGFFWVSRSEDARKISALRELSTEHIQAILDTQKLAEWRSDIFEAELRFRKQIC
;
A
#
# COMPACT_ATOMS: atom_id res chain seq x y z
N MET A 1 2.08 17.21 16.56
CA MET A 1 2.45 16.72 15.21
C MET A 1 1.40 15.72 14.78
N LYS A 2 0.80 15.86 13.58
CA LYS A 2 -0.14 14.85 13.08
C LYS A 2 0.64 13.56 12.84
N LYS A 3 0.12 12.42 13.29
CA LYS A 3 0.77 11.11 13.06
C LYS A 3 0.71 10.83 11.56
N ARG A 4 1.85 10.52 10.93
CA ARG A 4 1.91 10.06 9.53
C ARG A 4 1.43 8.62 9.45
N HIS A 5 0.69 8.30 8.41
CA HIS A 5 0.14 6.97 8.18
C HIS A 5 0.85 6.32 6.99
N ILE A 6 1.24 5.05 7.15
CA ILE A 6 1.86 4.27 6.07
C ILE A 6 0.75 3.89 5.08
N VAL A 7 0.94 4.25 3.82
CA VAL A 7 0.03 3.94 2.70
C VAL A 7 0.52 2.69 1.95
N LEU A 8 1.82 2.58 1.77
CA LEU A 8 2.48 1.48 1.06
C LEU A 8 3.75 1.11 1.80
N ASN A 9 3.96 -0.18 2.05
CA ASN A 9 5.19 -0.71 2.61
C ASN A 9 5.90 -1.53 1.53
N ARG A 10 6.96 -0.96 0.95
CA ARG A 10 7.60 -1.51 -0.25
C ARG A 10 9.09 -1.22 -0.28
N ILE A 11 9.88 -2.19 -0.74
CA ILE A 11 11.30 -2.01 -1.07
C ILE A 11 11.60 -2.57 -2.45
N ARG A 12 12.66 -2.06 -3.07
CA ARG A 12 13.30 -2.66 -4.24
C ARG A 12 14.64 -3.26 -3.83
N CYS A 13 14.80 -4.55 -4.08
CA CYS A 13 16.05 -5.26 -3.86
C CYS A 13 17.05 -4.97 -4.99
N PRO A 14 18.37 -5.24 -4.80
CA PRO A 14 19.40 -5.00 -5.81
C PRO A 14 19.17 -5.67 -7.18
N ASP A 15 18.49 -6.83 -7.19
CA ASP A 15 18.12 -7.56 -8.42
C ASP A 15 16.83 -7.01 -9.07
N ASN A 16 16.36 -5.85 -8.63
CA ASN A 16 15.10 -5.20 -9.02
C ASN A 16 13.82 -5.91 -8.57
N THR A 17 13.91 -6.96 -7.73
CA THR A 17 12.72 -7.57 -7.14
C THR A 17 12.01 -6.57 -6.23
N ILE A 18 10.69 -6.41 -6.41
CA ILE A 18 9.86 -5.54 -5.58
C ILE A 18 9.17 -6.37 -4.51
N LEU A 19 9.44 -6.08 -3.23
CA LEU A 19 8.71 -6.65 -2.11
C LEU A 19 7.70 -5.64 -1.60
N THR A 20 6.44 -6.06 -1.41
CA THR A 20 5.38 -5.20 -0.88
C THR A 20 4.59 -5.93 0.20
N SER A 21 4.52 -5.36 1.39
CA SER A 21 3.60 -5.78 2.45
C SER A 21 2.38 -4.86 2.41
N ARG A 22 1.21 -5.39 2.04
CA ARG A 22 -0.03 -4.64 1.78
C ARG A 22 -0.96 -4.63 2.99
N TYR A 23 -0.93 -5.68 3.81
CA TYR A 23 -1.81 -5.83 4.98
C TYR A 23 -1.02 -6.16 6.24
N SER A 24 -1.65 -5.91 7.39
CA SER A 24 -1.05 -6.28 8.69
C SER A 24 -0.67 -7.76 8.70
N HIS A 25 0.52 -8.06 9.22
CA HIS A 25 1.14 -9.38 9.28
C HIS A 25 1.36 -10.08 7.91
N GLU A 26 1.43 -9.33 6.80
CA GLU A 26 1.87 -9.86 5.50
C GLU A 26 3.41 -9.85 5.43
N PHE A 27 4.03 -10.95 5.89
CA PHE A 27 5.46 -11.17 5.76
C PHE A 27 5.82 -11.64 4.35
N VAL A 28 6.63 -10.84 3.65
CA VAL A 28 7.15 -11.15 2.32
C VAL A 28 8.67 -11.22 2.38
N LYS A 29 9.25 -12.29 1.83
CA LYS A 29 10.71 -12.50 1.78
C LYS A 29 11.19 -12.88 0.38
N HIS A 30 12.43 -12.53 0.09
CA HIS A 30 13.15 -12.91 -1.11
C HIS A 30 14.60 -13.20 -0.79
N LYS A 31 15.15 -14.28 -1.37
CA LYS A 31 16.55 -14.65 -1.23
C LYS A 31 17.21 -14.55 -2.60
N GLN A 32 18.31 -13.80 -2.67
CA GLN A 32 19.08 -13.61 -3.89
C GLN A 32 20.16 -14.68 -4.07
N GLU A 33 20.75 -14.73 -5.26
CA GLU A 33 21.79 -15.70 -5.64
C GLU A 33 23.06 -15.57 -4.80
N ASP A 34 23.42 -14.36 -4.40
CA ASP A 34 24.56 -14.06 -3.51
C ASP A 34 24.32 -14.51 -2.05
N GLY A 35 23.13 -15.02 -1.74
CA GLY A 35 22.73 -15.51 -0.44
C GLY A 35 22.11 -14.46 0.47
N LEU A 36 22.04 -13.18 0.06
CA LEU A 36 21.36 -12.14 0.82
C LEU A 36 19.85 -12.39 0.88
N VAL A 37 19.26 -12.06 2.02
CA VAL A 37 17.82 -12.21 2.27
C VAL A 37 17.23 -10.84 2.58
N PHE A 38 16.16 -10.52 1.85
CA PHE A 38 15.37 -9.31 1.99
C PHE A 38 13.98 -9.68 2.47
N SER A 39 13.41 -8.93 3.40
CA SER A 39 12.03 -9.10 3.83
C SER A 39 11.35 -7.80 4.23
N VAL A 40 10.05 -7.75 4.00
CA VAL A 40 9.14 -6.68 4.45
C VAL A 40 7.96 -7.28 5.21
N ASP A 41 7.54 -6.64 6.28
CA ASP A 41 6.38 -7.01 7.09
C ASP A 41 5.77 -5.76 7.78
N GLY A 42 4.60 -5.93 8.40
CA GLY A 42 3.88 -4.91 9.16
C GLY A 42 2.83 -4.13 8.36
N GLY A 43 2.70 -4.39 7.05
CA GLY A 43 1.68 -3.78 6.21
C GLY A 43 1.66 -2.25 6.33
N THR A 44 0.51 -1.70 6.69
CA THR A 44 0.28 -0.25 6.91
C THR A 44 0.39 0.18 8.37
N GLU A 45 0.73 -0.75 9.28
CA GLU A 45 0.85 -0.49 10.71
C GLU A 45 2.28 -0.14 11.10
N GLU A 46 3.25 -0.86 10.54
CA GLU A 46 4.66 -0.71 10.84
C GLU A 46 5.55 -1.15 9.68
N LEU A 47 6.77 -0.59 9.62
CA LEU A 47 7.77 -0.99 8.63
C LEU A 47 8.80 -1.91 9.28
N TYR A 48 8.63 -3.22 9.07
CA TYR A 48 9.67 -4.19 9.42
C TYR A 48 10.51 -4.53 8.20
N ARG A 49 11.84 -4.60 8.39
CA ARG A 49 12.83 -4.88 7.35
C ARG A 49 13.79 -5.97 7.85
N SER A 50 14.20 -6.87 6.96
CA SER A 50 15.30 -7.79 7.29
C SER A 50 16.57 -7.01 7.59
N TYR A 51 17.25 -7.38 8.67
CA TYR A 51 18.62 -6.96 8.91
C TYR A 51 19.56 -8.09 8.44
N THR A 52 20.08 -7.95 7.23
CA THR A 52 21.17 -8.79 6.71
C THR A 52 22.35 -7.86 6.47
N GLN A 53 23.52 -8.15 7.06
CA GLN A 53 24.70 -7.31 6.88
C GLN A 53 25.09 -7.25 5.41
N GLY A 54 25.22 -6.04 4.85
CA GLY A 54 25.50 -5.82 3.43
C GLY A 54 24.28 -5.86 2.50
N ALA A 55 23.08 -6.12 3.01
CA ALA A 55 21.85 -6.05 2.23
C ALA A 55 21.35 -4.60 2.15
N GLU A 56 21.77 -3.87 1.12
CA GLU A 56 21.22 -2.57 0.77
C GLU A 56 19.98 -2.72 -0.12
N TYR A 57 18.93 -1.96 0.18
CA TYR A 57 17.69 -1.92 -0.59
C TYR A 57 17.27 -0.47 -0.78
N GLU A 58 16.50 -0.22 -1.83
CA GLU A 58 15.87 1.08 -2.05
C GLU A 58 14.51 1.10 -1.34
N GLU A 59 14.30 2.09 -0.47
CA GLU A 59 13.05 2.29 0.24
C GLU A 59 12.02 2.98 -0.67
N LEU A 60 10.88 2.33 -0.89
CA LEU A 60 9.81 2.78 -1.78
C LEU A 60 8.46 2.92 -1.04
N SER A 61 8.48 2.93 0.29
CA SER A 61 7.27 3.10 1.08
C SER A 61 6.68 4.50 0.94
N LEU A 62 5.35 4.57 0.94
CA LEU A 62 4.60 5.81 0.84
C LEU A 62 3.84 6.08 2.13
N TYR A 63 3.62 7.36 2.38
CA TYR A 63 2.84 7.86 3.50
C TYR A 63 1.66 8.69 2.99
N ASP A 64 0.73 9.02 3.88
CA ASP A 64 -0.48 9.78 3.60
C ASP A 64 -0.26 11.23 3.15
N ASP A 65 0.98 11.74 3.27
CA ASP A 65 1.42 13.04 2.76
C ASP A 65 2.09 12.99 1.38
N ALA A 66 2.17 11.81 0.75
CA ALA A 66 2.66 11.66 -0.61
C ALA A 66 1.72 12.31 -1.64
N SER A 67 2.18 12.42 -2.89
CA SER A 67 1.35 12.97 -3.96
C SER A 67 0.11 12.10 -4.18
N HIS A 68 -1.00 12.69 -4.63
CA HIS A 68 -2.21 11.94 -4.93
C HIS A 68 -1.97 10.83 -5.98
N GLU A 69 -1.11 11.09 -6.97
CA GLU A 69 -0.77 10.13 -8.02
C GLU A 69 0.03 8.92 -7.46
N ASP A 70 0.90 9.14 -6.47
CA ASP A 70 1.58 8.04 -5.79
C ASP A 70 0.63 7.26 -4.89
N ILE A 71 -0.21 7.97 -4.12
CA ILE A 71 -1.19 7.35 -3.21
C ILE A 71 -2.16 6.47 -3.99
N ARG A 72 -2.71 6.94 -5.12
CA ARG A 72 -3.70 6.15 -5.87
C ARG A 72 -3.12 4.89 -6.52
N GLN A 73 -1.80 4.85 -6.72
CA GLN A 73 -1.06 3.69 -7.20
C GLN A 73 -0.61 2.75 -6.07
N GLY A 74 -0.29 3.30 -4.90
CA GLY A 74 0.27 2.57 -3.76
C GLY A 74 -0.75 2.12 -2.70
N PHE A 75 -1.91 2.76 -2.62
CA PHE A 75 -2.96 2.38 -1.68
C PHE A 75 -3.78 1.21 -2.23
N PHE A 76 -3.79 0.09 -1.50
CA PHE A 76 -4.50 -1.13 -1.88
C PHE A 76 -5.75 -1.38 -1.03
N TRP A 77 -6.80 -1.84 -1.69
CA TRP A 77 -8.05 -2.27 -1.07
C TRP A 77 -8.32 -3.76 -1.34
N VAL A 78 -8.86 -4.47 -0.35
CA VAL A 78 -9.32 -5.86 -0.50
C VAL A 78 -10.84 -5.86 -0.65
N SER A 79 -11.29 -6.22 -1.84
CA SER A 79 -12.69 -6.52 -2.10
C SER A 79 -12.94 -8.00 -1.82
N ARG A 80 -13.96 -8.31 -1.04
CA ARG A 80 -14.38 -9.69 -0.73
C ARG A 80 -15.69 -10.00 -1.44
N SER A 81 -15.70 -11.06 -2.24
CA SER A 81 -16.91 -11.73 -2.71
C SER A 81 -17.01 -13.11 -2.04
N GLU A 82 -18.13 -13.81 -2.25
CA GLU A 82 -18.37 -15.15 -1.66
C GLU A 82 -17.24 -16.14 -2.00
N ASP A 83 -16.71 -16.09 -3.23
CA ASP A 83 -15.71 -17.05 -3.72
C ASP A 83 -14.29 -16.50 -3.85
N ALA A 84 -14.08 -15.18 -3.70
CA ALA A 84 -12.77 -14.58 -3.99
C ALA A 84 -12.43 -13.35 -3.15
N ARG A 85 -11.12 -13.17 -2.96
CA ARG A 85 -10.54 -11.91 -2.47
C ARG A 85 -9.78 -11.28 -3.62
N LYS A 86 -10.14 -10.04 -3.97
CA LYS A 86 -9.44 -9.26 -4.98
C LYS A 86 -8.73 -8.10 -4.31
N ILE A 87 -7.42 -8.00 -4.58
CA ILE A 87 -6.61 -6.85 -4.19
C ILE A 87 -6.56 -5.90 -5.38
N SER A 88 -6.89 -4.63 -5.16
CA SER A 88 -6.87 -3.61 -6.20
C SER A 88 -6.26 -2.31 -5.68
N ALA A 89 -5.48 -1.63 -6.50
CA ALA A 89 -5.03 -0.28 -6.20
C ALA A 89 -6.22 0.70 -6.27
N LEU A 90 -6.15 1.83 -5.56
CA LEU A 90 -7.22 2.82 -5.52
C LEU A 90 -7.64 3.30 -6.91
N ARG A 91 -6.66 3.55 -7.79
CA ARG A 91 -6.91 3.95 -9.19
C ARG A 91 -7.68 2.91 -10.01
N GLU A 92 -7.69 1.64 -9.60
CA GLU A 92 -8.36 0.55 -10.29
C GLU A 92 -9.82 0.35 -9.82
N LEU A 93 -10.19 0.94 -8.68
CA LEU A 93 -11.57 0.89 -8.18
C LEU A 93 -12.47 1.81 -9.01
N SER A 94 -13.70 1.40 -9.29
CA SER A 94 -14.69 2.28 -9.92
C SER A 94 -15.19 3.35 -8.94
N THR A 95 -15.77 4.43 -9.46
CA THR A 95 -16.29 5.53 -8.64
C THR A 95 -17.41 5.04 -7.72
N GLU A 96 -18.28 4.17 -8.23
CA GLU A 96 -19.38 3.55 -7.50
C GLU A 96 -18.85 2.65 -6.39
N HIS A 97 -17.76 1.92 -6.64
CA HIS A 97 -17.14 1.08 -5.62
C HIS A 97 -16.53 1.93 -4.50
N ILE A 98 -15.82 3.01 -4.82
CA ILE A 98 -15.27 3.92 -3.82
C ILE A 98 -16.40 4.51 -2.96
N GLN A 99 -17.50 4.94 -3.57
CA GLN A 99 -18.66 5.45 -2.84
C GLN A 99 -19.26 4.37 -1.92
N ALA A 100 -19.46 3.15 -2.42
CA ALA A 100 -19.97 2.05 -1.61
C ALA A 100 -19.07 1.70 -0.41
N ILE A 101 -17.74 1.81 -0.57
CA ILE A 101 -16.80 1.63 0.54
C ILE A 101 -17.02 2.70 1.62
N LEU A 102 -17.09 3.98 1.23
CA LEU A 102 -17.32 5.10 2.14
C LEU A 102 -18.66 4.99 2.87
N ASP A 103 -19.71 4.51 2.19
CA ASP A 103 -21.06 4.41 2.75
C ASP A 103 -21.22 3.22 3.72
N THR A 104 -20.47 2.13 3.51
CA THR A 104 -20.70 0.86 4.23
C THR A 104 -19.62 0.52 5.26
N GLN A 105 -18.39 0.97 5.06
CA GLN A 105 -17.26 0.57 5.90
C GLN A 105 -16.98 1.60 7.00
N LYS A 106 -16.68 1.12 8.20
CA LYS A 106 -16.15 1.96 9.29
C LYS A 106 -14.65 2.14 9.10
N LEU A 107 -14.27 3.24 8.46
CA LEU A 107 -12.88 3.58 8.18
C LEU A 107 -12.33 4.57 9.21
N ALA A 108 -11.01 4.51 9.42
CA ALA A 108 -10.30 5.61 10.07
C ALA A 108 -10.31 6.84 9.15
N GLU A 109 -10.34 8.04 9.74
CA GLU A 109 -10.45 9.33 9.04
C GLU A 109 -9.45 9.44 7.88
N TRP A 110 -8.17 9.16 8.12
CA TRP A 110 -7.12 9.23 7.08
C TRP A 110 -7.36 8.31 5.88
N ARG A 111 -8.04 7.17 6.07
CA ARG A 111 -8.38 6.26 4.97
C ARG A 111 -9.56 6.80 4.17
N SER A 112 -10.55 7.37 4.85
CA SER A 112 -11.68 8.06 4.20
C SER A 112 -11.18 9.23 3.36
N ASP A 113 -10.24 10.03 3.90
CA ASP A 113 -9.63 11.16 3.21
C ASP A 113 -8.99 10.75 1.86
N ILE A 114 -8.31 9.60 1.83
CA ILE A 114 -7.70 9.04 0.60
C ILE A 114 -8.77 8.71 -0.46
N PHE A 115 -9.87 8.06 -0.06
CA PHE A 115 -10.97 7.73 -0.98
C PHE A 115 -11.68 8.98 -1.49
N GLU A 116 -11.96 9.94 -0.61
CA GLU A 116 -12.57 11.22 -0.97
C GLU A 116 -11.67 12.07 -1.88
N ALA A 117 -10.35 12.00 -1.68
CA ALA A 117 -9.39 12.64 -2.57
C ALA A 117 -9.47 12.06 -3.99
N GLU A 118 -9.56 10.73 -4.14
CA GLU A 118 -9.71 10.09 -5.46
C GLU A 118 -11.04 10.47 -6.13
N LEU A 119 -12.16 10.54 -5.38
CA LEU A 119 -13.43 11.01 -5.92
C LEU A 119 -13.35 12.47 -6.40
N ARG A 120 -12.68 13.34 -5.63
CA ARG A 120 -12.45 14.75 -6.03
C ARG A 120 -11.57 14.84 -7.27
N PHE A 121 -10.48 14.08 -7.32
CA PHE A 121 -9.58 14.03 -8.46
C PHE A 121 -10.31 13.62 -9.74
N ARG A 122 -11.14 12.58 -9.68
CA ARG A 122 -11.94 12.12 -10.85
C ARG A 122 -12.91 13.20 -11.35
N LYS A 123 -13.54 13.95 -10.44
CA LYS A 123 -14.45 15.05 -10.82
C LYS A 123 -13.75 16.24 -11.47
N GLN A 124 -12.45 16.43 -11.24
CA GLN A 124 -11.67 17.53 -11.84
C GLN A 124 -11.18 17.21 -13.25
N ILE A 125 -11.13 15.93 -13.62
CA ILE A 125 -10.66 15.46 -14.93
C ILE A 125 -11.85 15.26 -15.91
N CYS A 126 -13.08 15.17 -15.39
CA CYS A 126 -14.32 15.15 -16.18
C CYS A 126 -14.83 16.57 -16.45
#